data_AF-A0A523UQM8-F1
#
_entry.id   AF-A0A523UQM8-F1
#
_cell.length_a   1.000
_cell.length_b   1.000
_cell.length_c   1.000
_cell.angle_alpha   90.00
_cell.angle_beta   90.00
_cell.angle_gamma   90.00
#
_symmetry.space_group_name_H-M   'P 1'
#
loop_
_entity.id
_entity.type
_entity.pdbx_description
1 polymer ?
#
loop_
_entity_poly.entity_id
_entity_poly.type
_entity_poly.pdbx_seq_one_letter_code
_entity_poly.pdbx_strand_id
1 'polypeptide(L)'
;MVTLSGLKPLSVKDLEGDLAEVDTMVKGKTTFQELLDWGLAKKEIETALGTSIGKPGANVRDYCAEKKIEFSQVKNVLQEILNANNE
;
A
#
# COMPACT_ATOMS: atom_id res chain seq x y z
N MET A 1 -20.34 -36.60 -2.08
CA MET A 1 -19.36 -35.91 -1.22
C MET A 1 -18.93 -34.65 -1.96
N VAL A 2 -19.08 -33.49 -1.32
CA VAL A 2 -18.77 -32.17 -1.90
C VAL A 2 -17.29 -31.87 -1.71
N THR A 3 -16.65 -31.32 -2.76
CA THR A 3 -15.53 -30.35 -2.80
C THR A 3 -14.97 -30.40 -4.24
N LEU A 4 -14.77 -29.32 -4.98
CA LEU A 4 -14.36 -27.98 -4.58
C LEU A 4 -14.96 -26.98 -5.57
N SER A 5 -15.88 -26.15 -5.08
CA SER A 5 -16.36 -24.96 -5.77
C SER A 5 -15.20 -24.06 -6.15
N GLY A 6 -15.25 -23.52 -7.35
CA GLY A 6 -14.31 -22.56 -7.87
C GLY A 6 -14.05 -21.42 -6.88
N LEU A 7 -12.78 -21.10 -6.70
CA LEU A 7 -12.35 -19.83 -6.16
C LEU A 7 -11.22 -19.29 -7.05
N LYS A 8 -11.56 -18.19 -7.72
CA LYS A 8 -10.73 -17.16 -8.33
C LYS A 8 -9.58 -17.62 -9.25
N PRO A 9 -9.64 -17.34 -10.57
CA PRO A 9 -8.41 -17.10 -11.30
C PRO A 9 -7.77 -15.85 -10.68
N LEU A 10 -6.65 -16.02 -9.97
CA LEU A 10 -5.73 -14.92 -9.72
C LEU A 10 -4.96 -14.69 -11.03
N SER A 11 -5.70 -14.31 -12.08
CA SER A 11 -5.10 -13.78 -13.29
C SER A 11 -4.65 -12.39 -12.92
N VAL A 12 -3.34 -12.27 -12.74
CA VAL A 12 -2.51 -11.08 -12.95
C VAL A 12 -3.25 -10.05 -13.80
N LYS A 13 -3.99 -9.19 -13.13
CA LYS A 13 -4.66 -8.06 -13.77
C LYS A 13 -3.71 -6.91 -13.58
N ASP A 14 -3.10 -6.55 -14.70
CA ASP A 14 -2.60 -5.22 -14.98
C ASP A 14 -1.31 -4.86 -14.22
N LEU A 15 -0.23 -5.58 -14.56
CA LEU A 15 1.13 -5.07 -14.40
C LEU A 15 1.47 -4.16 -15.59
N GLU A 16 0.66 -3.13 -15.79
CA GLU A 16 1.00 -1.98 -16.64
C GLU A 16 0.79 -0.74 -15.78
N GLY A 17 1.87 -0.33 -15.13
CA GLY A 17 2.01 0.91 -14.39
C GLY A 17 3.33 1.57 -14.77
N ASP A 18 3.57 1.69 -16.08
CA ASP A 18 4.53 2.66 -16.61
C ASP A 18 3.81 4.01 -16.63
N LEU A 19 3.85 4.72 -15.52
CA LEU A 19 3.55 6.14 -15.45
C LEU A 19 4.50 6.78 -14.44
N ALA A 20 5.63 7.20 -14.98
CA ALA A 20 6.36 8.37 -14.50
C ALA A 20 5.35 9.55 -14.43
N GLU A 21 5.39 10.55 -13.54
CA GLU A 21 6.49 11.28 -12.94
C GLU A 21 5.94 12.08 -11.73
N VAL A 22 6.27 11.70 -10.49
CA VAL A 22 6.52 12.61 -9.36
C VAL A 22 7.24 11.79 -8.27
N ASP A 23 8.33 12.33 -7.73
CA ASP A 23 9.31 11.64 -6.87
C ASP A 23 8.79 11.29 -5.44
N THR A 24 7.54 10.83 -5.29
CA THR A 24 6.97 10.36 -4.01
C THR A 24 6.83 8.84 -3.99
N MET A 25 7.91 8.13 -4.30
CA MET A 25 7.93 6.67 -4.21
C MET A 25 7.97 6.24 -2.75
N VAL A 26 6.95 5.50 -2.29
CA VAL A 26 6.94 4.87 -0.96
C VAL A 26 8.07 3.85 -0.87
N LYS A 27 9.11 4.18 -0.09
CA LYS A 27 10.25 3.32 0.18
C LYS A 27 10.06 2.64 1.53
N GLY A 28 10.80 1.58 1.80
CA GLY A 28 10.73 0.91 3.10
C GLY A 28 11.18 1.77 4.28
N LYS A 29 11.89 2.88 4.00
CA LYS A 29 12.29 3.91 4.97
C LYS A 29 11.26 5.05 5.10
N THR A 30 10.23 5.06 4.26
CA THR A 30 9.18 6.07 4.33
C THR A 30 8.40 5.83 5.62
N THR A 31 8.25 6.90 6.39
CA THR A 31 7.47 6.86 7.63
C THR A 31 6.01 7.18 7.36
N PHE A 32 5.13 6.77 8.28
CA PHE A 32 3.74 7.18 8.23
C PHE A 32 3.57 8.70 8.28
N GLN A 33 4.49 9.42 8.93
CA GLN A 33 4.50 10.88 8.95
C GLN A 33 4.78 11.46 7.56
N GLU A 34 5.74 10.91 6.80
CA GLU A 34 5.98 11.33 5.41
C GLU A 34 4.76 11.09 4.51
N LEU A 35 4.05 9.97 4.69
CA LEU A 35 2.82 9.72 3.95
C LEU A 35 1.76 10.80 4.24
N LEU A 36 1.59 11.17 5.50
CA LEU A 36 0.69 12.26 5.90
C LEU A 36 1.15 13.62 5.34
N ASP A 37 2.46 13.85 5.31
CA ASP A 37 3.08 15.06 4.75
C ASP A 37 2.85 15.18 3.23
N TRP A 38 2.82 14.03 2.54
CA TRP A 38 2.48 13.95 1.11
C TRP A 38 0.98 14.15 0.82
N GLY A 39 0.16 14.34 1.86
CA GLY A 39 -1.26 14.61 1.73
C GLY A 39 -2.17 13.38 1.84
N LEU A 40 -1.62 12.18 2.10
CA LEU A 40 -2.45 11.03 2.40
C LEU A 40 -3.18 11.22 3.73
N ALA A 41 -4.47 10.89 3.77
CA ALA A 41 -5.17 10.84 5.04
C ALA A 41 -4.79 9.58 5.83
N LYS A 42 -4.81 9.64 7.17
CA LYS A 42 -4.63 8.43 8.02
C LYS A 42 -5.52 7.28 7.57
N LYS A 43 -6.78 7.57 7.24
CA LYS A 43 -7.76 6.57 6.82
C LYS A 43 -7.33 5.85 5.53
N GLU A 44 -6.72 6.55 4.59
CA GLU A 44 -6.22 5.97 3.34
C GLU A 44 -5.02 5.06 3.59
N ILE A 45 -4.12 5.50 4.47
CA ILE A 45 -2.99 4.70 4.92
C ILE A 45 -3.47 3.43 5.64
N GLU A 46 -4.49 3.55 6.50
CA GLU A 46 -5.12 2.42 7.20
C GLU A 46 -5.80 1.45 6.23
N THR A 47 -6.46 1.97 5.21
CA THR A 47 -7.02 1.15 4.11
C THR A 47 -5.93 0.41 3.36
N ALA A 48 -4.83 1.09 3.02
CA ALA A 48 -3.70 0.47 2.32
C ALA A 48 -2.99 -0.61 3.17
N LEU A 49 -2.85 -0.36 4.48
CA LEU A 49 -2.29 -1.32 5.43
C LEU A 49 -3.25 -2.46 5.78
N GLY A 50 -4.56 -2.29 5.59
CA GLY A 50 -5.57 -3.20 6.12
C GLY A 50 -5.59 -3.28 7.65
N THR A 51 -4.96 -2.33 8.34
CA THR A 51 -4.88 -2.25 9.80
C THR A 51 -4.73 -0.80 10.25
N SER A 52 -4.91 -0.54 11.55
CA SER A 52 -4.72 0.80 12.10
C SER A 52 -3.28 1.27 11.92
N ILE A 53 -3.11 2.55 11.61
CA ILE A 53 -1.80 3.17 11.45
C ILE A 53 -1.07 3.17 12.81
N GLY A 54 0.20 2.78 12.78
CA GLY A 54 1.04 2.75 13.98
C GLY A 54 1.46 4.15 14.44
N LYS A 55 2.58 4.21 15.18
CA LYS A 55 3.22 5.49 15.50
C LYS A 55 3.57 6.22 14.20
N PRO A 56 3.31 7.53 14.07
CA PRO A 56 3.62 8.28 12.85
C PRO A 56 5.12 8.23 12.48
N GLY A 57 6.02 8.09 13.46
CA GLY A 57 7.46 7.91 13.22
C GLY A 57 7.90 6.47 12.91
N ALA A 58 6.98 5.51 12.81
CA ALA A 58 7.32 4.14 12.41
C ALA A 58 7.47 4.04 10.89
N ASN A 59 8.42 3.21 10.46
CA ASN A 59 8.64 2.91 9.05
C ASN A 59 7.55 1.98 8.53
N VAL A 60 7.01 2.24 7.34
CA VAL A 60 5.95 1.43 6.74
C VAL A 60 6.42 -0.03 6.58
N ARG A 61 7.67 -0.25 6.14
CA ARG A 61 8.22 -1.61 5.95
C ARG A 61 8.36 -2.39 7.25
N ASP A 62 8.85 -1.73 8.29
CA ASP A 62 9.05 -2.35 9.61
C ASP A 62 7.70 -2.73 10.21
N TYR A 63 6.73 -1.81 10.14
CA TYR A 63 5.36 -2.08 10.59
C TYR A 63 4.69 -3.22 9.83
N CYS A 64 4.84 -3.27 8.51
CA CYS A 64 4.36 -4.41 7.71
C CYS A 64 5.05 -5.71 8.14
N ALA A 65 6.35 -5.70 8.41
CA ALA A 65 7.09 -6.88 8.87
C ALA A 65 6.60 -7.36 10.25
N GLU A 66 6.36 -6.46 11.20
CA GLU A 66 5.82 -6.77 12.54
C GLU A 66 4.42 -7.40 12.44
N LYS A 67 3.58 -6.89 11.55
CA LYS A 67 2.20 -7.35 11.34
C LYS A 67 2.10 -8.55 10.40
N LYS A 68 3.21 -9.02 9.83
CA LYS A 68 3.26 -10.05 8.77
C LYS A 68 2.41 -9.68 7.54
N ILE A 69 2.36 -8.39 7.21
CA ILE A 69 1.72 -7.84 6.03
C ILE A 69 2.77 -7.69 4.93
N GLU A 70 2.36 -7.90 3.68
CA GLU A 70 3.26 -7.78 2.54
C GLU A 70 3.47 -6.30 2.17
N PHE A 71 4.70 -5.80 2.35
CA PHE A 71 5.02 -4.40 2.05
C PHE A 71 4.80 -4.04 0.58
N SER A 72 4.99 -4.97 -0.37
CA SER A 72 4.82 -4.67 -1.79
C SER A 72 3.36 -4.34 -2.12
N GLN A 73 2.41 -5.10 -1.56
CA GLN A 73 0.97 -4.81 -1.67
C GLN A 73 0.62 -3.43 -1.09
N VAL A 74 1.06 -3.15 0.14
CA VAL A 74 0.80 -1.86 0.82
C VAL A 74 1.40 -0.70 0.04
N LYS A 75 2.65 -0.84 -0.43
CA LYS A 75 3.32 0.13 -1.29
C LYS A 75 2.50 0.41 -2.54
N ASN A 76 2.00 -0.64 -3.21
CA ASN A 76 1.26 -0.50 -4.46
C ASN A 76 -0.04 0.30 -4.23
N VAL A 77 -0.80 -0.04 -3.19
CA VAL A 77 -2.03 0.69 -2.85
C VAL A 77 -1.74 2.15 -2.46
N LEU A 78 -0.72 2.41 -1.64
CA LEU A 78 -0.32 3.77 -1.30
C LEU A 78 0.13 4.57 -2.53
N GLN A 79 0.87 3.94 -3.44
CA GLN A 79 1.29 4.57 -4.69
C GLN A 79 0.11 4.87 -5.61
N GLU A 80 -0.88 3.99 -5.70
CA GLU A 80 -2.10 4.20 -6.47
C GLU A 80 -2.87 5.41 -5.95
N ILE A 81 -3.01 5.54 -4.63
CA ILE A 81 -3.68 6.68 -3.98
C ILE A 81 -2.92 7.99 -4.22
N LEU A 82 -1.59 7.97 -4.08
CA LEU A 82 -0.75 9.14 -4.35
C LEU A 82 -0.86 9.57 -5.81
N ASN A 83 -0.80 8.61 -6.74
CA ASN A 83 -0.96 8.89 -8.16
C ASN A 83 -2.32 9.52 -8.45
N ALA A 84 -3.40 8.96 -7.89
CA ALA A 84 -4.76 9.49 -8.04
C ALA A 84 -4.96 10.89 -7.43
N ASN A 85 -4.16 11.30 -6.43
CA ASN A 85 -4.21 12.66 -5.87
C ASN A 85 -3.42 13.69 -6.70
N ASN A 86 -2.56 13.26 -7.62
CA ASN A 86 -1.73 14.14 -8.45
C ASN A 86 -2.22 14.27 -9.91
N GLU A 87 -3.40 13.70 -10.23
CA GLU A 87 -4.12 13.85 -11.51
C GLU A 87 -5.23 14.92 -11.40
#